data_AF-A0A0D2JVV6-F1
#
_entry.id   AF-A0A0D2JVV6-F1
#
_cell.length_a   1.000
_cell.length_b   1.000
_cell.length_c   1.000
_cell.angle_alpha   90.00
_cell.angle_beta   90.00
_cell.angle_gamma   90.00
#
_symmetry.space_group_name_H-M   'P 1'
#
loop_
_entity.id
_entity.type
_entity.pdbx_description
1 polymer ?
#
loop_
_entity_poly.entity_id
_entity_poly.type
_entity_poly.pdbx_seq_one_letter_code
_entity_poly.pdbx_strand_id
1 'polypeptide(L)'
;MQRAMSIVSCLVLYVLAVSGQAAAAKCDPPCTRNGACVDSLVCYNAGKCVQDPSKPDQETCACAKGWTGSTCKVPQVICGNSTLSCMNGGQCLLDEAVNEYFCKCPPNLRGRQCQFGVNECKEGMFCMNNGRCQDEGNTCQCPSGFFGIHCQNNERDPFADLIPRKTLPTYAIALIVVAALIAVAAIGMIAFLVVRERRGRPYFKSWQEGTGSGLQGTL
;
A
#
# COMPACT_ATOMS: atom_id res chain seq x y z
N MET A 1 30.14 -56.41 -13.58
CA MET A 1 29.11 -57.27 -12.95
C MET A 1 28.10 -56.38 -12.22
N GLN A 2 27.03 -55.97 -12.89
CA GLN A 2 25.93 -55.23 -12.27
C GLN A 2 25.09 -56.21 -11.45
N ARG A 3 24.99 -56.01 -10.13
CA ARG A 3 24.13 -56.83 -9.28
C ARG A 3 22.67 -56.49 -9.62
N ALA A 4 21.93 -57.45 -10.15
CA ALA A 4 20.50 -57.31 -10.37
C ALA A 4 19.81 -57.07 -9.01
N MET A 5 19.26 -55.87 -8.81
CA MET A 5 18.47 -55.56 -7.63
C MET A 5 17.13 -56.30 -7.74
N SER A 6 16.76 -57.04 -6.69
CA SER A 6 15.49 -57.77 -6.63
C SER A 6 14.29 -56.81 -6.68
N ILE A 7 13.18 -57.24 -7.26
CA ILE A 7 11.91 -56.50 -7.32
C ILE A 7 11.48 -56.06 -5.91
N VAL A 8 11.76 -56.88 -4.89
CA VAL A 8 11.50 -56.57 -3.48
C VAL A 8 12.34 -55.36 -3.02
N SER A 9 13.61 -55.25 -3.43
CA SER A 9 14.45 -54.08 -3.13
C SER A 9 13.97 -52.82 -3.84
N CYS A 10 13.43 -52.94 -5.06
CA CYS A 10 12.84 -51.80 -5.78
C CYS A 10 11.57 -51.28 -5.08
N LEU A 11 10.69 -52.19 -4.64
CA LEU A 11 9.47 -51.83 -3.92
C LEU A 11 9.76 -51.20 -2.55
N VAL A 12 10.76 -51.70 -1.83
CA VAL A 12 11.21 -51.09 -0.57
C VAL A 12 11.73 -49.67 -0.80
N LEU A 13 12.54 -49.44 -1.84
CA LEU A 13 13.03 -48.10 -2.17
C LEU A 13 11.91 -47.16 -2.63
N TYR A 14 10.92 -47.67 -3.38
CA TYR A 14 9.75 -46.91 -3.78
C TYR A 14 8.92 -46.50 -2.56
N VAL A 15 8.60 -47.44 -1.66
CA VAL A 15 7.83 -47.16 -0.42
C VAL A 15 8.56 -46.17 0.49
N LEU A 16 9.88 -46.26 0.62
CA LEU A 16 10.69 -45.27 1.35
C LEU A 16 10.69 -43.89 0.68
N ALA A 17 10.61 -43.83 -0.66
CA ALA A 17 10.52 -42.58 -1.40
C ALA A 17 9.13 -41.92 -1.30
N VAL A 18 8.04 -42.71 -1.24
CA VAL A 18 6.66 -42.18 -1.18
C VAL A 18 6.18 -41.91 0.25
N SER A 19 6.80 -42.49 1.28
CA SER A 19 6.42 -42.27 2.68
C SER A 19 6.78 -40.89 3.23
N GLY A 20 7.36 -40.00 2.41
CA GLY A 20 7.50 -38.58 2.73
C GLY A 20 8.36 -38.30 3.96
N GLN A 21 9.14 -39.27 4.43
CA GLN A 21 10.12 -39.08 5.50
C GLN A 21 11.41 -38.49 4.91
N ALA A 22 11.27 -37.40 4.16
CA ALA A 22 12.31 -36.40 4.13
C ALA A 22 12.34 -35.83 5.56
N ALA A 23 13.28 -36.31 6.38
CA ALA A 23 13.59 -35.63 7.62
C ALA A 23 13.81 -34.16 7.27
N ALA A 24 12.90 -33.28 7.69
CA ALA A 24 13.13 -31.85 7.60
C ALA A 24 14.41 -31.60 8.38
N ALA A 25 15.50 -31.35 7.66
CA ALA A 25 16.80 -31.11 8.25
C ALA A 25 16.63 -29.92 9.20
N LYS A 26 16.77 -30.21 10.50
CA LYS A 26 16.82 -29.20 11.54
C LYS A 26 18.15 -28.47 11.38
N CYS A 27 18.22 -27.55 10.43
CA CYS A 27 19.40 -26.73 10.21
C CYS A 27 19.41 -25.62 11.24
N ASP A 28 20.37 -25.67 12.17
CA ASP A 28 20.93 -24.44 12.73
C ASP A 28 21.79 -23.76 11.64
N PRO A 29 21.73 -22.41 11.50
CA PRO A 29 22.15 -21.64 10.30
C PRO A 29 23.67 -21.59 10.01
N PRO A 30 24.13 -21.20 8.79
CA PRO A 30 23.40 -20.51 7.69
C PRO A 30 23.11 -21.40 6.46
N CYS A 31 22.09 -21.09 5.64
CA CYS A 31 21.42 -22.08 4.78
C CYS A 31 21.13 -21.63 3.32
N THR A 32 21.06 -22.55 2.34
CA THR A 32 20.74 -22.30 0.90
C THR A 32 19.65 -23.20 0.27
N ARG A 33 18.96 -22.62 -0.76
CA ARG A 33 17.91 -23.03 -1.74
C ARG A 33 16.72 -23.94 -1.31
N ASN A 34 16.78 -24.60 -0.16
CA ASN A 34 15.74 -25.46 0.43
C ASN A 34 15.25 -24.92 1.81
N GLY A 35 15.16 -23.60 1.98
CA GLY A 35 14.87 -22.91 3.26
C GLY A 35 16.11 -22.20 3.81
N ALA A 36 16.37 -21.00 3.33
CA ALA A 36 17.74 -20.55 3.12
C ALA A 36 18.00 -19.06 3.29
N CYS A 37 18.87 -18.75 4.25
CA CYS A 37 19.44 -17.44 4.55
C CYS A 37 20.66 -17.17 3.66
N VAL A 38 20.68 -16.08 2.89
CA VAL A 38 21.79 -15.80 1.96
C VAL A 38 23.15 -15.78 2.64
N ASP A 39 24.20 -16.11 1.86
CA ASP A 39 25.63 -16.20 2.24
C ASP A 39 26.21 -14.98 2.98
N SER A 40 25.48 -13.85 3.05
CA SER A 40 25.95 -12.60 3.66
C SER A 40 25.31 -12.27 5.02
N LEU A 41 24.17 -12.85 5.40
CA LEU A 41 23.50 -12.52 6.67
C LEU A 41 23.79 -13.59 7.73
N VAL A 42 24.73 -13.30 8.62
CA VAL A 42 25.11 -14.18 9.73
C VAL A 42 24.38 -13.76 11.02
N CYS A 43 23.57 -14.66 11.58
CA CYS A 43 22.93 -14.47 12.88
C CYS A 43 23.76 -15.13 13.99
N TYR A 44 24.23 -14.34 14.95
CA TYR A 44 25.08 -14.80 16.05
C TYR A 44 24.24 -15.25 17.26
N ASN A 45 24.88 -15.90 18.23
CA ASN A 45 24.29 -16.23 19.54
C ASN A 45 22.94 -16.98 19.46
N ALA A 46 22.89 -18.05 18.67
CA ALA A 46 21.69 -18.86 18.42
C ALA A 46 20.51 -18.06 17.79
N GLY A 47 20.81 -16.94 17.12
CA GLY A 47 19.84 -16.25 16.29
C GLY A 47 19.48 -17.10 15.06
N LYS A 48 18.19 -17.14 14.74
CA LYS A 48 17.65 -17.82 13.56
C LYS A 48 17.39 -16.79 12.48
N CYS A 49 17.84 -17.01 11.26
CA CYS A 49 17.41 -16.11 10.20
C CYS A 49 15.96 -16.44 9.79
N VAL A 50 15.21 -15.38 9.54
CA VAL A 50 13.80 -15.41 9.17
C VAL A 50 13.61 -14.54 7.93
N GLN A 51 12.83 -15.05 6.99
CA GLN A 51 12.36 -14.32 5.82
C GLN A 51 10.89 -13.95 6.02
N ASP A 52 10.53 -12.69 5.78
CA ASP A 52 9.13 -12.29 5.74
C ASP A 52 8.52 -12.77 4.42
N PRO A 53 7.43 -13.57 4.42
CA PRO A 53 6.76 -14.02 3.21
C PRO A 53 6.29 -12.87 2.30
N SER A 54 6.09 -11.68 2.88
CA SER A 54 5.64 -10.47 2.19
C SER A 54 6.79 -9.68 1.56
N LYS A 55 8.03 -9.94 1.96
CA LYS A 55 9.25 -9.25 1.51
C LYS A 55 10.39 -10.25 1.32
N PRO A 56 10.39 -11.03 0.22
CA PRO A 56 11.38 -12.07 -0.02
C PRO A 56 12.82 -11.55 -0.10
N ASP A 57 13.00 -10.26 -0.40
CA ASP A 57 14.32 -9.62 -0.48
C ASP A 57 14.82 -9.05 0.86
N GLN A 58 14.03 -9.14 1.93
CA GLN A 58 14.36 -8.57 3.25
C GLN A 58 14.49 -9.68 4.30
N GLU A 59 15.73 -10.18 4.46
CA GLU A 59 16.07 -11.18 5.47
C GLU A 59 16.45 -10.51 6.80
N THR A 60 16.02 -11.09 7.92
CA THR A 60 16.34 -10.57 9.26
C THR A 60 16.71 -11.69 10.24
N CYS A 61 17.41 -11.36 11.32
CA CYS A 61 17.73 -12.32 12.37
C CYS A 61 16.72 -12.25 13.53
N ALA A 62 16.06 -13.37 13.83
CA ALA A 62 15.31 -13.57 15.06
C ALA A 62 16.27 -14.02 16.18
N CYS A 63 16.56 -13.11 17.11
CA CYS A 63 17.55 -13.36 18.16
C CYS A 63 17.04 -14.25 19.31
N ALA A 64 17.95 -15.05 19.88
CA ALA A 64 17.68 -15.79 21.11
C ALA A 64 17.54 -14.84 22.32
N LYS A 65 16.90 -15.33 23.38
CA LYS A 65 16.67 -14.56 24.61
C LYS A 65 18.00 -14.00 25.15
N GLY A 66 18.03 -12.70 25.44
CA GLY A 66 19.22 -12.01 25.95
C GLY A 66 20.13 -11.43 24.86
N TRP A 67 19.74 -11.51 23.59
CA TRP A 67 20.49 -10.96 22.45
C TRP A 67 19.60 -10.08 21.56
N THR A 68 20.22 -9.12 20.90
CA THR A 68 19.57 -8.08 20.08
C THR A 68 20.55 -7.59 18.99
N GLY A 69 20.12 -6.67 18.13
CA GLY A 69 20.85 -6.26 16.93
C GLY A 69 20.41 -7.00 15.68
N SER A 70 20.64 -6.38 14.52
CA SER A 70 20.32 -6.96 13.19
C SER A 70 21.00 -8.30 12.93
N THR A 71 22.13 -8.59 13.60
CA THR A 71 22.85 -9.86 13.53
C THR A 71 22.93 -10.59 14.88
N CYS A 72 22.13 -10.21 15.87
CA CYS A 72 22.13 -10.81 17.21
C CYS A 72 23.49 -10.82 17.95
N LYS A 73 24.39 -9.88 17.60
CA LYS A 73 25.71 -9.74 18.25
C LYS A 73 25.65 -9.01 19.58
N VAL A 74 24.59 -8.23 19.80
CA VAL A 74 24.55 -7.27 20.90
C VAL A 74 23.82 -7.90 22.08
N PRO A 75 24.38 -7.89 23.30
CA PRO A 75 23.66 -8.33 24.49
C PRO A 75 22.45 -7.44 24.74
N GLN A 76 21.31 -8.05 25.05
CA GLN A 76 20.13 -7.33 25.54
C GLN A 76 20.34 -7.05 27.03
N VAL A 77 20.41 -5.77 27.40
CA VAL A 77 20.64 -5.35 28.79
C VAL A 77 19.30 -5.09 29.46
N ILE A 78 19.00 -5.81 30.53
CA ILE A 78 17.82 -5.57 31.38
C ILE A 78 18.20 -4.52 32.43
N CYS A 79 17.37 -3.50 32.60
CA CYS A 79 17.65 -2.41 33.52
C CYS A 79 17.17 -2.77 34.94
N GLY A 80 18.10 -3.13 35.83
CA GLY A 80 17.79 -3.46 37.23
C GLY A 80 16.77 -4.60 37.37
N ASN A 81 15.81 -4.45 38.29
CA ASN A 81 14.66 -5.36 38.45
C ASN A 81 13.41 -4.85 37.70
N SER A 82 13.59 -4.04 36.66
CA SER A 82 12.49 -3.53 35.85
C SER A 82 12.20 -4.42 34.64
N THR A 83 11.03 -4.25 34.02
CA THR A 83 10.68 -4.90 32.75
C THR A 83 11.35 -4.22 31.54
N LEU A 84 12.11 -3.14 31.74
CA LEU A 84 12.77 -2.40 30.66
C LEU A 84 14.04 -3.12 30.21
N SER A 85 14.16 -3.34 28.90
CA SER A 85 15.36 -3.90 28.28
C SER A 85 15.86 -3.00 27.17
N CYS A 86 17.11 -2.58 27.22
CA CYS A 86 17.72 -1.82 26.13
C CYS A 86 18.24 -2.76 25.05
N MET A 87 17.77 -2.54 23.83
CA MET A 87 18.11 -3.26 22.61
C MET A 87 19.24 -2.55 21.85
N ASN A 88 19.80 -3.24 20.86
CA ASN A 88 20.75 -2.69 19.89
C ASN A 88 21.95 -1.93 20.49
N GLY A 89 22.36 -2.28 21.72
CA GLY A 89 23.52 -1.67 22.40
C GLY A 89 23.21 -0.43 23.21
N GLY A 90 21.92 -0.18 23.49
CA GLY A 90 21.50 0.87 24.42
C GLY A 90 22.00 0.64 25.85
N GLN A 91 22.32 1.73 26.52
CA GLN A 91 22.75 1.73 27.92
C GLN A 91 21.56 1.98 28.84
N CYS A 92 21.39 1.13 29.85
CA CYS A 92 20.43 1.38 30.93
C CYS A 92 20.97 2.46 31.87
N LEU A 93 20.21 3.54 32.04
CA LEU A 93 20.49 4.59 33.01
C LEU A 93 19.31 4.72 33.98
N LEU A 94 19.60 5.05 35.23
CA LEU A 94 18.58 5.37 36.24
C LEU A 94 18.44 6.90 36.28
N ASP A 95 17.22 7.39 36.12
CA ASP A 95 16.90 8.77 36.45
C ASP A 95 16.60 8.85 37.95
N GLU A 96 17.55 9.40 38.70
CA GLU A 96 17.45 9.51 40.17
C GLU A 96 16.33 10.46 40.62
N ALA A 97 15.90 11.41 39.78
CA ALA A 97 14.86 12.37 40.15
C ALA A 97 13.47 11.73 40.21
N VAL A 98 13.21 10.75 39.34
CA VAL A 98 11.91 10.04 39.25
C VAL A 98 12.01 8.57 39.66
N ASN A 99 13.22 8.09 39.96
CA ASN A 99 13.52 6.70 40.32
C ASN A 99 13.06 5.68 39.24
N GLU A 100 13.24 6.04 37.97
CA GLU A 100 12.89 5.20 36.82
C GLU A 100 14.08 4.91 35.91
N TYR A 101 14.13 3.71 35.36
CA TYR A 101 15.14 3.35 34.36
C TYR A 101 14.71 3.82 32.96
N PHE A 102 15.68 4.30 32.19
CA PHE A 102 15.52 4.63 30.78
C PHE A 102 16.71 4.15 29.95
N CYS A 103 16.50 3.98 28.64
CA CYS A 103 17.55 3.57 27.72
C CYS A 103 18.19 4.78 27.04
N LYS A 104 19.51 4.94 27.20
CA LYS A 104 20.31 5.83 26.36
C LYS A 104 20.70 5.09 25.09
N CYS A 105 20.10 5.49 23.97
CA CYS A 105 20.33 4.84 22.69
C CYS A 105 21.65 5.27 22.03
N PRO A 106 22.33 4.35 21.31
CA PRO A 106 23.47 4.72 20.48
C PRO A 106 23.07 5.70 19.37
N PRO A 107 24.05 6.38 18.74
CA PRO A 107 23.80 7.14 17.54
C PRO A 107 23.12 6.25 16.50
N ASN A 108 22.11 6.81 15.86
CA ASN A 108 21.28 6.16 14.85
C ASN A 108 20.16 5.21 15.34
N LEU A 109 19.85 5.18 16.64
CA LEU A 109 18.78 4.35 17.22
C LEU A 109 17.89 5.17 18.15
N ARG A 110 16.66 4.69 18.38
CA ARG A 110 15.67 5.35 19.22
C ARG A 110 14.56 4.42 19.72
N GLY A 111 13.63 4.99 20.48
CA GLY A 111 12.54 4.29 21.14
C GLY A 111 12.89 3.99 22.60
N ARG A 112 11.86 3.64 23.40
CA ARG A 112 12.01 3.38 24.84
C ARG A 112 13.06 2.29 25.13
N GLN A 113 13.20 1.34 24.22
CA GLN A 113 14.13 0.22 24.31
C GLN A 113 15.25 0.32 23.26
N CYS A 114 15.42 1.42 22.54
CA CYS A 114 16.35 1.53 21.41
C CYS A 114 16.07 0.51 20.29
N GLN A 115 14.80 0.12 20.14
CA GLN A 115 14.37 -0.94 19.24
C GLN A 115 14.25 -0.48 17.77
N PHE A 116 14.21 0.83 17.53
CA PHE A 116 13.97 1.40 16.21
C PHE A 116 15.21 2.11 15.66
N GLY A 117 15.43 2.01 14.35
CA GLY A 117 16.35 2.91 13.64
C GLY A 117 15.88 4.37 13.66
N VAL A 118 16.77 5.34 13.41
CA VAL A 118 16.36 6.78 13.33
C VAL A 118 15.23 7.00 12.34
N ASN A 119 15.19 6.21 11.27
CA ASN A 119 14.19 6.35 10.23
C ASN A 119 12.89 5.57 10.55
N GLU A 120 12.86 4.71 11.58
CA GLU A 120 11.70 3.88 11.98
C GLU A 120 10.91 4.51 13.13
N CYS A 121 9.83 5.19 12.78
CA CYS A 121 8.84 5.83 13.66
C CYS A 121 8.07 4.83 14.54
N LYS A 122 7.26 5.34 15.49
CA LYS A 122 6.38 4.50 16.30
C LYS A 122 5.47 3.67 15.38
N GLU A 123 5.05 2.50 15.87
CA GLU A 123 4.12 1.60 15.15
C GLU A 123 4.63 1.07 13.81
N GLY A 124 5.96 1.05 13.60
CA GLY A 124 6.55 0.53 12.36
C GLY A 124 6.43 1.49 11.17
N MET A 125 6.01 2.73 11.42
CA MET A 125 6.08 3.79 10.42
C MET A 125 7.54 4.08 10.06
N PHE A 126 7.84 4.45 8.82
CA PHE A 126 9.19 4.81 8.39
C PHE A 126 9.18 6.15 7.65
N CYS A 127 10.24 6.94 7.80
CA CYS A 127 10.47 8.13 6.99
C CYS A 127 11.56 7.84 5.96
N MET A 128 11.20 7.94 4.69
CA MET A 128 12.10 7.79 3.55
C MET A 128 12.94 9.07 3.33
N ASN A 129 13.93 8.98 2.45
CA ASN A 129 14.70 10.13 1.95
C ASN A 129 15.34 10.98 3.05
N ASN A 130 15.87 10.33 4.11
CA ASN A 130 16.44 10.99 5.29
C ASN A 130 15.44 11.88 6.06
N GLY A 131 14.14 11.59 5.98
CA GLY A 131 13.12 12.18 6.85
C GLY A 131 13.38 11.86 8.32
N ARG A 132 13.17 12.86 9.19
CA ARG A 132 13.35 12.73 10.64
C ARG A 132 11.99 12.58 11.29
N CYS A 133 11.83 11.64 12.22
CA CYS A 133 10.58 11.52 12.95
C CYS A 133 10.42 12.63 14.01
N GLN A 134 9.22 13.18 14.09
CA GLN A 134 8.77 14.18 15.07
C GLN A 134 7.58 13.64 15.87
N ASP A 135 7.14 14.41 16.88
CA ASP A 135 6.00 14.09 17.74
C ASP A 135 6.10 12.68 18.37
N GLU A 136 7.23 12.41 19.03
CA GLU A 136 7.56 11.09 19.61
C GLU A 136 7.59 9.92 18.62
N GLY A 137 7.67 10.20 17.32
CA GLY A 137 7.64 9.18 16.28
C GLY A 137 6.28 8.98 15.62
N ASN A 138 5.34 9.92 15.78
CA ASN A 138 4.02 9.86 15.14
C ASN A 138 3.99 10.53 13.76
N THR A 139 4.96 11.39 13.44
CA THR A 139 4.99 12.16 12.18
C THR A 139 6.39 12.16 11.55
N CYS A 140 6.45 12.29 10.22
CA CYS A 140 7.71 12.46 9.50
C CYS A 140 7.94 13.93 9.14
N GLN A 141 9.08 14.47 9.59
CA GLN A 141 9.61 15.75 9.14
C GLN A 141 10.48 15.52 7.89
N CYS A 142 9.99 15.96 6.73
CA CYS A 142 10.65 15.74 5.46
C CYS A 142 11.71 16.81 5.16
N PRO A 143 12.87 16.43 4.57
CA PRO A 143 13.85 17.39 4.09
C PRO A 143 13.35 18.13 2.85
N SER A 144 13.97 19.27 2.54
CA SER A 144 13.58 20.12 1.41
C SER A 144 13.52 19.34 0.10
N GLY A 145 12.42 19.51 -0.63
CA GLY A 145 12.16 18.79 -1.88
C GLY A 145 11.50 17.42 -1.69
N PHE A 146 11.15 16.99 -0.47
CA PHE A 146 10.43 15.74 -0.24
C PHE A 146 9.15 15.95 0.56
N PHE A 147 8.11 15.16 0.29
CA PHE A 147 6.80 15.28 0.92
C PHE A 147 6.05 13.94 1.00
N GLY A 148 4.90 13.94 1.68
CA GLY A 148 4.09 12.75 1.96
C GLY A 148 4.25 12.24 3.40
N ILE A 149 3.34 11.36 3.83
CA ILE A 149 3.29 10.82 5.21
C ILE A 149 4.60 10.14 5.61
N HIS A 150 5.30 9.55 4.65
CA HIS A 150 6.58 8.85 4.84
C HIS A 150 7.73 9.55 4.10
N CYS A 151 7.58 10.82 3.69
CA CYS A 151 8.56 11.54 2.85
C CYS A 151 8.95 10.81 1.56
N GLN A 152 8.01 10.03 1.00
CA GLN A 152 8.26 9.16 -0.14
C GLN A 152 8.24 9.88 -1.51
N ASN A 153 7.65 11.07 -1.57
CA ASN A 153 7.53 11.83 -2.82
C ASN A 153 8.63 12.89 -2.90
N ASN A 154 9.11 13.19 -4.12
CA ASN A 154 10.14 14.20 -4.39
C ASN A 154 9.59 15.28 -5.33
N GLU A 155 9.87 16.54 -5.03
CA GLU A 155 9.50 17.72 -5.84
C GLU A 155 10.35 17.86 -7.12
N ARG A 156 11.49 17.17 -7.21
CA ARG A 156 12.30 17.11 -8.46
C ARG A 156 11.84 16.05 -9.45
N ASP A 157 10.80 15.29 -9.13
CA ASP A 157 10.24 14.36 -10.10
C ASP A 157 9.44 15.18 -11.13
N PRO A 158 9.82 15.20 -12.41
CA PRO A 158 9.07 15.92 -13.46
C PRO A 158 7.63 15.44 -13.61
N PHE A 159 7.28 14.34 -12.91
CA PHE A 159 5.98 13.70 -12.89
C PHE A 159 5.21 13.86 -11.56
N ALA A 160 5.78 14.49 -10.52
CA ALA A 160 5.06 14.73 -9.26
C ALA A 160 3.99 15.84 -9.39
N ASP A 161 4.15 16.75 -10.36
CA ASP A 161 3.11 17.71 -10.77
C ASP A 161 2.02 17.09 -11.67
N LEU A 162 2.08 15.79 -11.95
CA LEU A 162 1.01 15.04 -12.63
C LEU A 162 0.02 14.39 -11.66
N ILE A 163 -0.01 14.79 -10.39
CA ILE A 163 -1.29 14.68 -9.66
C ILE A 163 -2.21 15.68 -10.37
N PRO A 164 -3.26 15.24 -11.10
CA PRO A 164 -4.25 16.19 -11.54
C PRO A 164 -4.89 16.69 -10.25
N ARG A 165 -4.53 17.89 -9.79
CA ARG A 165 -5.53 18.70 -9.10
C ARG A 165 -6.76 18.57 -9.97
N LYS A 166 -7.88 18.14 -9.39
CA LYS A 166 -9.18 18.18 -10.07
C LYS A 166 -9.61 19.63 -10.34
N THR A 167 -8.70 20.51 -10.74
CA THR A 167 -9.00 21.67 -11.54
C THR A 167 -9.46 21.13 -12.88
N LEU A 168 -10.78 21.01 -13.04
CA LEU A 168 -11.39 20.80 -14.35
C LEU A 168 -10.65 21.73 -15.32
N PRO A 169 -10.00 21.19 -16.35
CA PRO A 169 -9.20 22.03 -17.20
C PRO A 169 -10.14 23.06 -17.82
N THR A 170 -9.73 24.32 -17.89
CA THR A 170 -10.62 25.44 -18.25
C THR A 170 -11.37 25.20 -19.57
N TYR A 171 -10.79 24.40 -20.47
CA TYR A 171 -11.44 23.93 -21.69
C TYR A 171 -12.70 23.09 -21.44
N ALA A 172 -12.74 22.24 -20.42
CA ALA A 172 -13.89 21.41 -20.10
C ALA A 172 -15.09 22.25 -19.66
N ILE A 173 -14.83 23.32 -18.89
CA ILE A 173 -15.86 24.29 -18.50
C ILE A 173 -16.38 25.04 -19.74
N ALA A 174 -15.47 25.49 -20.62
CA ALA A 174 -15.86 26.15 -21.87
C ALA A 174 -16.74 25.24 -22.76
N LEU A 175 -16.41 23.95 -22.88
CA LEU A 175 -17.20 22.98 -23.65
C LEU A 175 -18.60 22.76 -23.06
N ILE A 176 -18.70 22.64 -21.74
CA ILE A 176 -20.00 22.49 -21.06
C ILE A 176 -20.89 23.72 -21.30
N VAL A 177 -20.32 24.93 -21.22
CA VAL A 177 -21.04 26.19 -21.47
C VAL A 177 -21.50 26.27 -22.93
N VAL A 178 -20.62 25.97 -23.90
CA VAL A 178 -20.96 25.97 -25.32
C VAL A 178 -22.07 24.95 -25.62
N ALA A 179 -21.97 23.74 -25.08
CA ALA A 179 -23.00 22.71 -25.24
C ALA A 179 -24.36 23.16 -24.67
N ALA A 180 -24.36 23.82 -23.50
CA ALA A 180 -25.57 24.37 -22.91
C ALA A 180 -26.21 25.47 -23.79
N LEU A 181 -25.40 26.38 -24.36
CA LEU A 181 -25.88 27.43 -25.26
C LEU A 181 -26.49 26.85 -26.54
N ILE A 182 -25.86 25.82 -27.12
CA ILE A 182 -26.38 25.12 -28.31
C ILE A 182 -27.73 24.47 -27.98
N ALA A 183 -27.85 23.81 -26.82
CA ALA A 183 -29.09 23.18 -26.39
C ALA A 183 -30.21 24.20 -26.21
N VAL A 184 -29.94 25.35 -25.57
CA VAL A 184 -30.92 26.44 -25.41
C VAL A 184 -31.36 27.01 -26.75
N ALA A 185 -30.42 27.24 -27.68
CA ALA A 185 -30.74 27.73 -29.02
C ALA A 185 -31.59 26.72 -29.81
N ALA A 186 -31.27 25.43 -29.72
CA ALA A 186 -32.04 24.35 -30.36
C ALA A 186 -33.46 24.25 -29.79
N ILE A 187 -33.61 24.29 -28.47
CA ILE A 187 -34.93 24.29 -27.81
C ILE A 187 -35.73 25.53 -28.24
N GLY A 188 -35.10 26.70 -28.27
CA GLY A 188 -35.73 27.94 -28.74
C GLY A 188 -36.18 27.87 -30.20
N MET A 189 -35.33 27.32 -31.08
CA MET A 189 -35.67 27.08 -32.49
C MET A 189 -36.83 26.11 -32.65
N ILE A 190 -36.82 24.97 -31.94
CA ILE A 190 -37.91 23.99 -31.98
C ILE A 190 -39.22 24.63 -31.47
N ALA A 191 -39.17 25.35 -30.35
CA ALA A 191 -40.34 26.05 -29.81
C ALA A 191 -40.87 27.08 -30.81
N PHE A 192 -40.00 27.86 -31.45
CA PHE A 192 -40.38 28.80 -32.50
C PHE A 192 -41.04 28.11 -33.69
N LEU A 193 -40.47 27.00 -34.17
CA LEU A 193 -41.04 26.21 -35.27
C LEU A 193 -42.42 25.63 -34.88
N VAL A 194 -42.59 25.14 -33.66
CA VAL A 194 -43.88 24.64 -33.15
C VAL A 194 -44.91 25.77 -33.04
N VAL A 195 -44.51 26.95 -32.54
CA VAL A 195 -45.40 28.12 -32.46
C VAL A 195 -45.76 28.61 -33.86
N ARG A 196 -44.82 28.61 -34.81
CA ARG A 196 -45.06 28.97 -36.20
C ARG A 196 -46.01 28.00 -36.88
N GLU A 197 -45.85 26.69 -36.68
CA GLU A 197 -46.77 25.67 -37.19
C GLU A 197 -48.19 25.85 -36.62
N ARG A 198 -48.29 26.17 -35.32
CA ARG A 198 -49.59 26.47 -34.68
C ARG A 198 -50.22 27.76 -35.18
N ARG A 199 -49.43 28.81 -35.48
CA ARG A 199 -49.92 30.08 -36.04
C ARG A 199 -50.15 30.02 -37.57
N GLY A 200 -49.48 29.11 -38.27
CA GLY A 200 -49.56 28.86 -39.71
C GLY A 200 -50.75 27.99 -40.13
N ARG A 201 -51.58 27.52 -39.19
CA ARG A 201 -52.92 27.00 -39.48
C ARG A 201 -54.02 28.03 -39.24
N PRO A 202 -54.20 29.05 -40.09
CA PRO A 202 -55.51 29.60 -40.36
C PRO A 202 -56.07 29.01 -41.66
N TYR A 203 -57.35 28.62 -41.63
CA TYR A 203 -58.26 28.53 -42.80
C TYR A 203 -58.44 27.22 -43.61
N PHE A 204 -58.45 26.02 -43.01
CA PHE A 204 -59.09 24.87 -43.70
C PHE A 204 -59.80 23.89 -42.78
N LYS A 205 -60.73 24.39 -41.96
CA LYS A 205 -61.74 23.56 -41.28
C LYS A 205 -63.07 24.31 -41.17
N SER A 206 -63.70 24.62 -42.30
CA SER A 206 -65.09 25.11 -42.32
C SER A 206 -65.90 24.78 -43.58
N TRP A 207 -65.39 24.00 -44.54
CA TRP A 207 -66.07 23.81 -45.84
C TRP A 207 -66.63 22.42 -46.15
N GLN A 208 -66.56 21.44 -45.24
CA GLN A 208 -67.09 20.08 -45.52
C GLN A 208 -68.37 19.68 -44.76
N GLU A 209 -69.03 20.59 -44.04
CA GLU A 209 -70.31 20.30 -43.36
C GLU A 209 -71.50 21.13 -43.87
N GLY A 210 -71.34 21.87 -44.98
CA GLY A 210 -72.32 22.89 -45.40
C GLY A 210 -73.15 22.66 -46.67
N THR A 211 -72.95 21.58 -47.43
CA THR A 211 -73.70 21.35 -48.68
C THR A 211 -74.24 19.92 -48.79
N GLY A 212 -75.01 19.50 -47.78
CA GLY A 212 -76.00 18.44 -47.88
C GLY A 212 -77.36 19.07 -48.16
N SER A 213 -77.67 19.21 -49.45
CA SER A 213 -78.90 19.75 -50.01
C SER A 213 -80.15 19.05 -49.48
N GLY A 214 -81.03 19.80 -48.83
CA GLY A 214 -82.42 19.44 -48.56
C GLY A 214 -83.35 20.55 -49.06
N LEU A 215 -83.67 20.55 -50.35
CA LEU A 215 -84.86 21.21 -50.91
C LEU A 215 -85.41 20.34 -52.04
N GLN A 216 -86.56 19.71 -51.73
CA GLN A 216 -87.81 19.66 -52.51
C GLN A 216 -87.72 19.20 -53.98
N GLY A 217 -88.43 18.18 -54.46
CA GLY A 217 -89.81 17.78 -54.18
C GLY A 217 -90.56 17.71 -55.52
N THR A 218 -91.24 16.57 -55.77
CA THR A 218 -92.34 16.34 -56.72
C THR A 218 -92.12 16.51 -58.24
N LEU A 219 -92.19 15.39 -58.96
CA LEU A 219 -93.29 15.06 -59.90
C LEU A 219 -93.68 13.59 -59.72
#